data_AF-A0A2E9B6L5-F1
#
_entry.id   AF-A0A2E9B6L5-F1
#
_cell.length_a   1.000
_cell.length_b   1.000
_cell.length_c   1.000
_cell.angle_alpha   90.00
_cell.angle_beta   90.00
_cell.angle_gamma   90.00
#
_symmetry.space_group_name_H-M   'P 1'
#
loop_
_entity.id
_entity.type
_entity.pdbx_description
1 polymer ?
#
loop_
_entity_poly.entity_id
_entity_poly.type
_entity_poly.pdbx_seq_one_letter_code
_entity_poly.pdbx_strand_id
1 'polypeptide(L)'
;MIVKLLSRRFLIFILIAIFLAFVSYKVFKSAFQEFEDTVVDSSAYTTHDSNYKFKSLRSGKTNVRIGPSLEHNILWTYQKKGLPIEILEDIQGWSKIRDYQAKSGWIKNTLIATNRTGIISPWRITENNPNFENLYKHSDKKEINIKLESGVLVSILSCDGEQCLIKTQDKEGWIDQDLIFGVYIDEVIVLRE
;
A
#
# COMPACT_ATOMS: atom_id res chain seq x y z
N MET A 1 68.85 -3.29 -28.74
CA MET A 1 67.57 -2.85 -28.15
C MET A 1 66.84 -2.01 -29.19
N ILE A 2 65.96 -2.62 -29.99
CA ILE A 2 65.38 -2.02 -31.21
C ILE A 2 64.01 -1.43 -30.86
N VAL A 3 63.93 -0.10 -30.76
CA VAL A 3 62.65 0.63 -30.74
C VAL A 3 62.27 0.85 -32.21
N LYS A 4 61.39 0.02 -32.76
CA LYS A 4 60.82 0.22 -34.11
C LYS A 4 59.98 1.50 -34.08
N LEU A 5 60.41 2.53 -34.81
CA LEU A 5 59.60 3.71 -35.09
C LEU A 5 58.27 3.26 -35.70
N LEU A 6 57.17 3.43 -34.97
CA LEU A 6 55.82 3.33 -35.53
C LEU A 6 55.76 4.26 -36.74
N SER A 7 55.44 3.73 -37.92
CA SER A 7 55.33 4.56 -39.12
C SER A 7 54.27 5.63 -38.87
N ARG A 8 54.53 6.87 -39.34
CA ARG A 8 53.59 8.01 -39.19
C ARG A 8 52.17 7.66 -39.66
N ARG A 9 52.05 6.75 -40.64
CA ARG A 9 50.77 6.23 -41.13
C ARG A 9 50.04 5.40 -40.08
N PHE A 10 50.73 4.51 -39.37
CA PHE A 10 50.13 3.70 -38.31
C PHE A 10 49.67 4.55 -37.11
N LEU A 11 50.43 5.60 -36.77
CA LEU A 11 50.03 6.56 -35.73
C LEU A 11 48.75 7.32 -36.13
N ILE A 12 48.61 7.71 -37.39
CA ILE A 12 47.41 8.36 -37.93
C ILE A 12 46.19 7.42 -37.84
N PHE A 13 46.34 6.14 -38.20
CA PHE A 13 45.24 5.18 -38.08
C PHE A 13 44.78 4.97 -36.63
N ILE A 14 45.70 4.90 -35.67
CA ILE A 14 45.36 4.82 -34.24
C ILE A 14 44.60 6.06 -33.79
N LEU A 15 45.05 7.25 -34.17
CA LEU A 15 44.37 8.51 -33.82
C LEU A 15 42.95 8.59 -34.41
N ILE A 16 42.75 8.14 -35.66
CA ILE A 16 41.43 8.07 -36.29
C ILE A 16 40.53 7.06 -35.57
N ALA A 17 41.04 5.87 -35.22
CA ALA A 17 40.26 4.87 -34.51
C ALA A 17 39.83 5.35 -33.11
N ILE A 18 40.74 6.01 -32.38
CA ILE A 18 40.42 6.61 -31.07
C ILE A 18 39.39 7.72 -31.23
N PHE A 19 39.51 8.57 -32.24
CA PHE A 19 38.54 9.63 -32.51
C PHE A 19 37.15 9.06 -32.83
N LEU A 20 37.06 8.03 -33.67
CA LEU A 20 35.79 7.36 -34.00
C LEU A 20 35.15 6.73 -32.75
N ALA A 21 35.94 6.03 -31.93
CA ALA A 21 35.44 5.45 -30.69
C ALA A 21 34.91 6.53 -29.72
N PHE A 22 35.61 7.67 -29.63
CA PHE A 22 35.20 8.79 -28.79
C PHE A 22 33.91 9.46 -29.28
N VAL A 23 33.75 9.62 -30.61
CA VAL A 23 32.52 10.15 -31.21
C VAL A 23 31.36 9.19 -30.98
N SER A 24 31.55 7.88 -31.21
CA SER A 24 30.53 6.87 -30.94
C SER A 24 30.12 6.83 -29.47
N TYR A 25 31.07 6.95 -28.54
CA TYR A 25 30.78 7.03 -27.11
C TYR A 25 29.96 8.27 -26.75
N LYS A 26 30.28 9.43 -27.32
CA LYS A 26 29.50 10.66 -27.08
C LYS A 26 28.07 10.55 -27.59
N VAL A 27 27.88 10.01 -28.80
CA VAL A 27 26.55 9.81 -29.40
C VAL A 27 25.73 8.80 -28.59
N PHE A 28 26.36 7.70 -28.16
CA PHE A 28 25.71 6.71 -27.30
C PHE A 28 25.32 7.31 -25.94
N LYS A 29 26.20 8.11 -25.32
CA LYS A 29 25.92 8.78 -24.05
C LYS A 29 24.76 9.77 -24.17
N SER A 30 24.70 10.57 -25.24
CA SER A 30 23.59 11.51 -25.45
C SER A 30 22.25 10.78 -25.68
N ALA A 31 22.25 9.71 -26.47
CA ALA A 31 21.04 8.92 -26.72
C ALA A 31 20.55 8.16 -25.46
N PHE A 32 21.48 7.68 -24.63
CA PHE A 32 21.16 7.03 -23.36
C PHE A 32 20.58 8.02 -22.34
N GLN A 33 21.10 9.24 -22.30
CA GLN A 33 20.65 10.26 -21.36
C GLN A 33 19.22 10.75 -21.65
N GLU A 34 18.82 10.84 -22.91
CA GLU A 34 17.45 11.17 -23.32
C GLU A 34 16.42 10.08 -22.94
N PHE A 35 16.86 8.81 -22.89
CA PHE A 35 16.04 7.69 -22.41
C PHE A 35 15.84 7.71 -20.90
N GLU A 36 16.87 8.08 -20.13
CA GLU A 36 16.79 8.14 -18.67
C GLU A 36 15.89 9.30 -18.20
N ASP A 37 15.92 10.44 -18.92
CA ASP A 37 15.05 11.60 -18.65
C ASP A 37 13.58 11.36 -19.01
N THR A 38 13.26 10.43 -19.91
CA THR A 38 11.85 10.06 -20.22
C THR A 38 11.25 9.06 -19.23
N VAL A 39 12.08 8.37 -18.44
CA VAL A 39 11.62 7.40 -17.43
C VAL A 39 11.48 8.04 -16.04
N VAL A 40 12.01 9.25 -15.84
CA VAL A 40 12.00 9.95 -14.55
C VAL A 40 11.36 11.34 -14.68
N ASP A 41 10.09 11.39 -15.08
CA ASP A 41 9.19 12.49 -14.68
C ASP A 41 7.92 11.92 -14.06
N SER A 42 8.11 11.26 -12.92
CA SER A 42 7.05 10.91 -11.97
C SER A 42 7.14 11.75 -10.68
N SER A 43 7.90 12.86 -10.70
CA SER A 43 8.17 13.69 -9.51
C SER A 43 7.30 14.96 -9.43
N ALA A 44 6.15 14.98 -10.07
CA ALA A 44 5.12 15.99 -9.85
C ALA A 44 3.99 15.44 -8.96
N TYR A 45 4.18 15.58 -7.64
CA TYR A 45 3.16 15.59 -6.58
C TYR A 45 1.79 14.98 -6.91
N THR A 46 1.63 13.70 -6.58
CA THR A 46 0.40 13.25 -5.93
C THR A 46 0.80 12.34 -4.78
N THR A 47 0.82 12.87 -3.56
CA THR A 47 0.74 12.07 -2.33
C THR A 47 -0.67 11.46 -2.23
N HIS A 48 -1.05 10.64 -3.21
CA HIS A 48 -2.23 9.78 -3.11
C HIS A 48 -1.70 8.41 -2.70
N ASP A 49 -1.76 8.12 -1.41
CA ASP A 49 -2.42 6.95 -0.79
C ASP A 49 -2.66 5.69 -1.66
N SER A 50 -1.71 5.35 -2.52
CA SER A 50 -1.78 4.28 -3.53
C SER A 50 -1.01 3.04 -3.09
N ASN A 51 -0.24 3.14 -1.99
CA ASN A 51 0.58 2.03 -1.51
C ASN A 51 -0.15 1.14 -0.49
N TYR A 52 -1.18 1.64 0.19
CA TYR A 52 -1.83 0.80 1.20
C TYR A 52 -2.94 -0.09 0.60
N LYS A 53 -2.82 -1.39 0.84
CA LYS A 53 -3.83 -2.37 0.40
C LYS A 53 -5.11 -2.31 1.23
N PHE A 54 -5.05 -1.94 2.50
CA PHE A 54 -6.25 -1.79 3.30
C PHE A 54 -6.92 -0.44 3.07
N LYS A 55 -8.23 -0.50 2.83
CA LYS A 55 -9.14 0.65 2.64
C LYS A 55 -10.43 0.37 3.41
N SER A 56 -11.45 1.20 3.27
CA SER A 56 -12.74 0.94 3.92
C SER A 56 -13.93 1.23 3.01
N LEU A 57 -15.10 0.71 3.39
CA LEU A 57 -16.33 0.96 2.64
C LEU A 57 -16.81 2.41 2.83
N ARG A 58 -17.01 3.13 1.73
CA ARG A 58 -17.53 4.51 1.73
C ARG A 58 -19.01 4.57 2.11
N SER A 59 -19.79 3.60 1.64
CA SER A 59 -21.25 3.57 1.74
C SER A 59 -21.73 2.57 2.80
N GLY A 60 -22.87 2.88 3.43
CA GLY A 60 -23.59 1.94 4.29
C GLY A 60 -24.04 0.70 3.51
N LYS A 61 -24.52 0.87 2.28
CA LYS A 61 -24.89 -0.25 1.40
C LYS A 61 -23.84 -0.44 0.31
N THR A 62 -23.20 -1.60 0.26
CA THR A 62 -22.20 -1.94 -0.75
C THR A 62 -22.40 -3.37 -1.24
N ASN A 63 -22.70 -3.53 -2.54
CA ASN A 63 -22.87 -4.83 -3.17
C ASN A 63 -21.51 -5.39 -3.56
N VAL A 64 -21.23 -6.64 -3.19
CA VAL A 64 -20.07 -7.40 -3.64
C VAL A 64 -20.52 -8.37 -4.72
N ARG A 65 -19.81 -8.40 -5.84
CA ARG A 65 -20.16 -9.17 -7.04
C ARG A 65 -19.12 -10.24 -7.35
N ILE A 66 -19.51 -11.25 -8.14
CA ILE A 66 -18.60 -12.31 -8.57
C ILE A 66 -17.53 -11.83 -9.57
N GLY A 67 -17.78 -10.73 -10.30
CA GLY A 67 -16.86 -10.17 -11.29
C GLY A 67 -16.92 -8.64 -11.38
N PRO A 68 -15.97 -8.01 -12.10
CA PRO A 68 -15.80 -6.56 -12.21
C PRO A 68 -16.79 -5.90 -13.19
N SER A 69 -18.09 -6.12 -13.01
CA SER A 69 -19.14 -5.53 -13.85
C SER A 69 -20.49 -5.51 -13.12
N LEU A 70 -21.38 -4.60 -13.52
CA LEU A 70 -22.76 -4.52 -13.00
C LEU A 70 -23.62 -5.71 -13.43
N GLU A 71 -23.26 -6.39 -14.52
CA GLU A 71 -23.97 -7.56 -15.04
C GLU A 71 -23.70 -8.84 -14.21
N HIS A 72 -22.62 -8.86 -13.43
CA HIS A 72 -22.28 -10.01 -12.60
C HIS A 72 -23.17 -10.09 -11.35
N ASN A 73 -23.62 -11.29 -11.00
CA ASN A 73 -24.44 -11.53 -9.83
C ASN A 73 -23.79 -11.01 -8.53
N ILE A 74 -24.65 -10.51 -7.63
CA ILE A 74 -24.28 -10.10 -6.29
C ILE A 74 -24.06 -11.36 -5.44
N LEU A 75 -22.90 -11.47 -4.81
CA LEU A 75 -22.58 -12.53 -3.85
C LEU A 75 -23.16 -12.21 -2.47
N TRP A 76 -22.95 -10.97 -2.00
CA TRP A 76 -23.54 -10.45 -0.76
C TRP A 76 -23.58 -8.92 -0.78
N THR A 77 -24.21 -8.33 0.23
CA THR A 77 -24.30 -6.87 0.40
C THR A 77 -23.93 -6.48 1.81
N TYR A 78 -22.92 -5.63 1.97
CA TYR A 78 -22.66 -4.97 3.24
C TYR A 78 -23.72 -3.92 3.54
N GLN A 79 -24.07 -3.78 4.82
CA GLN A 79 -25.02 -2.79 5.34
C GLN A 79 -24.36 -1.82 6.34
N LYS A 80 -23.01 -1.77 6.38
CA LYS A 80 -22.24 -0.94 7.30
C LYS A 80 -21.12 -0.20 6.57
N LYS A 81 -21.06 1.12 6.80
CA LYS A 81 -19.98 1.99 6.33
C LYS A 81 -18.72 1.75 7.16
N GLY A 82 -17.56 1.97 6.54
CA GLY A 82 -16.27 1.99 7.21
C GLY A 82 -15.71 0.61 7.52
N LEU A 83 -16.37 -0.48 7.12
CA LEU A 83 -15.79 -1.82 7.24
C LEU A 83 -14.45 -1.87 6.49
N PRO A 84 -13.36 -2.32 7.13
CA PRO A 84 -12.09 -2.49 6.46
C PRO A 84 -12.17 -3.59 5.41
N ILE A 85 -11.48 -3.37 4.31
CA ILE A 85 -11.33 -4.31 3.21
C ILE A 85 -9.88 -4.25 2.73
N GLU A 86 -9.35 -5.39 2.33
CA GLU A 86 -8.07 -5.46 1.65
C GLU A 86 -8.30 -5.47 0.15
N ILE A 87 -7.58 -4.62 -0.57
CA ILE A 87 -7.53 -4.61 -2.03
C ILE A 87 -6.53 -5.66 -2.50
N LEU A 88 -7.04 -6.66 -3.22
CA LEU A 88 -6.23 -7.72 -3.84
C LEU A 88 -5.81 -7.36 -5.26
N GLU A 89 -6.70 -6.70 -5.99
CA GLU A 89 -6.55 -6.41 -7.41
C GLU A 89 -7.44 -5.22 -7.78
N ASP A 90 -6.99 -4.36 -8.70
CA ASP A 90 -7.74 -3.21 -9.19
C ASP A 90 -7.76 -3.23 -10.73
N ILE A 91 -8.95 -3.28 -11.33
CA ILE A 91 -9.15 -3.30 -12.78
C ILE A 91 -10.36 -2.46 -13.16
N GLN A 92 -10.15 -1.49 -14.07
CA GLN A 92 -11.22 -0.75 -14.77
C GLN A 92 -12.32 -0.20 -13.85
N GLY A 93 -11.94 0.39 -12.70
CA GLY A 93 -12.88 0.98 -11.75
C GLY A 93 -13.57 -0.02 -10.81
N TRP A 94 -13.07 -1.26 -10.76
CA TRP A 94 -13.45 -2.29 -9.83
C TRP A 94 -12.24 -2.79 -9.03
N SER A 95 -12.46 -3.03 -7.74
CA SER A 95 -11.49 -3.64 -6.86
C SER A 95 -11.96 -5.04 -6.49
N LYS A 96 -11.08 -6.03 -6.64
CA LYS A 96 -11.24 -7.33 -5.98
C LYS A 96 -10.78 -7.16 -4.54
N ILE A 97 -11.62 -7.58 -3.61
CA ILE A 97 -11.41 -7.35 -2.19
C ILE A 97 -11.31 -8.67 -1.41
N ARG A 98 -10.70 -8.62 -0.23
CA ARG A 98 -10.83 -9.62 0.83
C ARG A 98 -11.37 -8.95 2.09
N ASP A 99 -12.36 -9.59 2.72
CA ASP A 99 -12.90 -9.13 4.00
C ASP A 99 -12.29 -9.85 5.20
N TYR A 100 -12.71 -9.46 6.41
CA TYR A 100 -12.22 -10.02 7.67
C TYR A 100 -12.59 -11.51 7.87
N GLN A 101 -13.52 -12.05 7.07
CA GLN A 101 -13.88 -13.47 7.05
C GLN A 101 -13.16 -14.22 5.91
N ALA A 102 -12.14 -13.60 5.31
CA ALA A 102 -11.41 -14.10 4.14
C ALA A 102 -12.28 -14.36 2.91
N LYS A 103 -13.46 -13.73 2.80
CA LYS A 103 -14.31 -13.81 1.61
C LYS A 103 -13.86 -12.79 0.57
N SER A 104 -14.00 -13.14 -0.71
CA SER A 104 -13.58 -12.30 -1.82
C SER A 104 -14.63 -12.10 -2.89
N GLY A 105 -14.55 -10.94 -3.53
CA GLY A 105 -15.42 -10.53 -4.63
C GLY A 105 -15.08 -9.13 -5.10
N TRP A 106 -15.91 -8.57 -5.96
CA TRP A 106 -15.65 -7.30 -6.64
C TRP A 106 -16.57 -6.19 -6.16
N ILE A 107 -16.01 -5.01 -5.93
CA ILE A 107 -16.72 -3.79 -5.54
C ILE A 107 -16.30 -2.66 -6.49
N LYS A 108 -17.25 -1.77 -6.82
CA LYS A 108 -16.96 -0.57 -7.61
C LYS A 108 -16.12 0.42 -6.79
N ASN A 109 -15.04 0.97 -7.34
CA ASN A 109 -14.08 1.81 -6.60
C ASN A 109 -14.74 3.06 -6.00
N THR A 110 -15.83 3.55 -6.59
CA THR A 110 -16.62 4.67 -6.06
C THR A 110 -17.25 4.38 -4.69
N LEU A 111 -17.36 3.10 -4.29
CA LEU A 111 -17.87 2.67 -2.99
C LEU A 111 -16.76 2.43 -1.96
N ILE A 112 -15.50 2.70 -2.34
CA ILE A 112 -14.33 2.53 -1.48
C ILE A 112 -13.82 3.91 -1.05
N ALA A 113 -13.56 4.06 0.23
CA ALA A 113 -12.96 5.23 0.82
C ALA A 113 -11.54 4.92 1.30
N THR A 114 -10.69 5.94 1.31
CA THR A 114 -9.26 5.82 1.64
C THR A 114 -8.98 5.89 3.14
N ASN A 115 -9.99 6.22 3.96
CA ASN A 115 -9.82 6.26 5.41
C ASN A 115 -9.46 4.87 5.95
N ARG A 116 -8.52 4.86 6.89
CA ARG A 116 -7.99 3.67 7.55
C ARG A 116 -8.89 3.29 8.71
N THR A 117 -9.45 2.09 8.64
CA THR A 117 -10.27 1.50 9.70
C THR A 117 -9.78 0.11 9.98
N GLY A 118 -10.16 -0.43 11.13
CA GLY A 118 -9.82 -1.79 11.52
C GLY A 118 -10.95 -2.46 12.29
N ILE A 119 -10.95 -3.79 12.30
CA ILE A 119 -11.77 -4.60 13.20
C ILE A 119 -10.82 -5.28 14.20
N ILE A 120 -11.12 -5.15 15.48
CA ILE A 120 -10.33 -5.77 16.55
C ILE A 120 -10.59 -7.28 16.58
N SER A 121 -9.53 -8.08 16.52
CA SER A 121 -9.50 -9.54 16.64
C SER A 121 -10.71 -10.27 16.03
N PRO A 122 -11.11 -10.04 14.76
CA PRO A 122 -12.31 -10.64 14.20
C PRO A 122 -12.31 -12.16 14.19
N TRP A 123 -11.14 -12.80 14.18
CA TRP A 123 -10.97 -14.25 14.31
C TRP A 123 -11.30 -14.80 15.71
N ARG A 124 -11.55 -13.93 16.70
CA ARG A 124 -11.91 -14.28 18.09
C ARG A 124 -13.37 -13.96 18.43
N ILE A 125 -14.19 -13.56 17.46
CA ILE A 125 -15.63 -13.33 17.69
C ILE A 125 -16.30 -14.67 18.02
N THR A 126 -17.01 -14.73 19.15
CA THR A 126 -17.84 -15.90 19.50
C THR A 126 -19.22 -15.43 19.97
N GLU A 127 -20.27 -16.21 19.70
CA GLU A 127 -21.66 -15.80 19.95
C GLU A 127 -22.02 -15.71 21.45
N ASN A 128 -21.35 -16.50 22.30
CA ASN A 128 -21.75 -16.67 23.70
C ASN A 128 -20.65 -16.34 24.72
N ASN A 129 -19.46 -15.96 24.26
CA ASN A 129 -18.35 -15.60 25.15
C ASN A 129 -17.48 -14.50 24.50
N PRO A 130 -17.79 -13.22 24.74
CA PRO A 130 -17.06 -12.13 24.12
C PRO A 130 -15.59 -12.16 24.54
N ASN A 131 -14.69 -12.15 23.55
CA ASN A 131 -13.27 -11.97 23.77
C ASN A 131 -12.95 -10.48 23.80
N PHE A 132 -12.06 -10.08 24.70
CA PHE A 132 -11.65 -8.69 24.87
C PHE A 132 -10.16 -8.53 24.68
N GLU A 133 -9.78 -7.43 24.02
CA GLU A 133 -8.40 -6.98 23.91
C GLU A 133 -8.20 -5.68 24.71
N ASN A 134 -7.02 -5.50 25.29
CA ASN A 134 -6.70 -4.28 26.02
C ASN A 134 -6.33 -3.17 25.03
N LEU A 135 -6.93 -2.01 25.24
CA LEU A 135 -6.49 -0.76 24.63
C LEU A 135 -5.69 0.03 25.67
N TYR A 136 -4.43 0.31 25.37
CA TYR A 136 -3.51 0.98 26.29
C TYR A 136 -3.51 2.49 26.08
N LYS A 137 -3.21 3.25 27.12
CA LYS A 137 -3.14 4.71 27.04
C LYS A 137 -1.88 5.20 26.32
N HIS A 138 -0.80 4.42 26.45
CA HIS A 138 0.52 4.68 25.89
C HIS A 138 1.05 3.41 25.22
N SER A 139 2.01 3.55 24.30
CA SER A 139 2.61 2.44 23.56
C SER A 139 3.47 1.51 24.41
N ASP A 140 3.85 1.93 25.64
CA ASP A 140 4.60 1.10 26.58
C ASP A 140 3.75 0.02 27.28
N LYS A 141 2.44 -0.01 27.00
CA LYS A 141 1.47 -0.99 27.51
C LYS A 141 1.37 -1.10 29.03
N LYS A 142 1.79 -0.08 29.80
CA LYS A 142 1.75 -0.14 31.27
C LYS A 142 0.38 0.22 31.87
N GLU A 143 -0.39 1.07 31.19
CA GLU A 143 -1.69 1.56 31.65
C GLU A 143 -2.78 1.17 30.64
N ILE A 144 -3.71 0.31 31.08
CA ILE A 144 -4.90 -0.04 30.31
C ILE A 144 -5.88 1.14 30.36
N ASN A 145 -6.28 1.65 29.20
CA ASN A 145 -7.30 2.70 29.08
C ASN A 145 -8.70 2.08 29.14
N ILE A 146 -9.00 1.14 28.25
CA ILE A 146 -10.27 0.38 28.20
C ILE A 146 -10.04 -1.02 27.63
N LYS A 147 -11.06 -1.88 27.70
CA LYS A 147 -11.09 -3.16 26.97
C LYS A 147 -12.04 -3.07 25.78
N LEU A 148 -11.63 -3.61 24.64
CA LEU A 148 -12.42 -3.65 23.42
C LEU A 148 -12.88 -5.07 23.16
N GLU A 149 -14.16 -5.24 22.85
CA GLU A 149 -14.66 -6.52 22.38
C GLU A 149 -14.13 -6.84 20.97
N SER A 150 -13.90 -8.12 20.71
CA SER A 150 -13.58 -8.61 19.38
C SER A 150 -14.73 -8.30 18.42
N GLY A 151 -14.41 -7.80 17.22
CA GLY A 151 -15.40 -7.36 16.23
C GLY A 151 -15.70 -5.86 16.26
N VAL A 152 -15.18 -5.11 17.24
CA VAL A 152 -15.35 -3.65 17.29
C VAL A 152 -14.65 -3.00 16.11
N LEU A 153 -15.38 -2.12 15.42
CA LEU A 153 -14.87 -1.28 14.33
C LEU A 153 -14.21 -0.02 14.89
N VAL A 154 -12.99 0.26 14.45
CA VAL A 154 -12.17 1.40 14.92
C VAL A 154 -11.59 2.19 13.76
N SER A 155 -11.22 3.44 14.02
CA SER A 155 -10.38 4.23 13.10
C SER A 155 -8.91 4.01 13.47
N ILE A 156 -8.06 3.83 12.46
CA ILE A 156 -6.61 3.72 12.66
C ILE A 156 -6.01 5.09 12.39
N LEU A 157 -5.38 5.70 13.41
CA LEU A 157 -4.79 7.02 13.31
C LEU A 157 -3.34 6.94 12.84
N SER A 158 -2.56 6.07 13.49
CA SER A 158 -1.18 5.79 13.12
C SER A 158 -0.75 4.41 13.55
N CYS A 159 0.35 3.95 12.98
CA CYS A 159 0.97 2.68 13.25
C CYS A 159 2.48 2.81 13.11
N ASP A 160 3.24 2.21 14.02
CA ASP A 160 4.71 2.30 14.06
C ASP A 160 5.43 1.05 13.53
N GLY A 161 4.66 0.04 13.09
CA GLY A 161 5.16 -1.26 12.64
C GLY A 161 4.93 -2.38 13.66
N GLU A 162 4.65 -2.05 14.92
CA GLU A 162 4.35 -3.03 15.97
C GLU A 162 2.97 -2.81 16.56
N GLN A 163 2.62 -1.54 16.80
CA GLN A 163 1.38 -1.10 17.41
C GLN A 163 0.70 -0.06 16.54
N CYS A 164 -0.59 0.14 16.79
CA CYS A 164 -1.36 1.21 16.20
C CYS A 164 -2.03 2.05 17.28
N LEU A 165 -1.96 3.36 17.10
CA LEU A 165 -2.86 4.30 17.75
C LEU A 165 -4.20 4.27 17.01
N ILE A 166 -5.25 3.89 17.73
CA ILE A 166 -6.59 3.76 17.20
C ILE A 166 -7.57 4.63 17.98
N LYS A 167 -8.68 4.96 17.32
CA LYS A 167 -9.77 5.73 17.89
C LYS A 167 -11.09 4.98 17.76
N THR A 168 -11.76 4.82 18.90
CA THR A 168 -13.15 4.39 19.00
C THR A 168 -14.06 5.62 19.02
N GLN A 169 -15.36 5.42 19.28
CA GLN A 169 -16.28 6.55 19.43
C GLN A 169 -15.91 7.47 20.60
N ASP A 170 -15.43 6.89 21.72
CA ASP A 170 -15.29 7.63 22.99
C ASP A 170 -13.84 7.72 23.47
N LYS A 171 -12.94 6.88 22.95
CA LYS A 171 -11.57 6.72 23.47
C LYS A 171 -10.56 6.54 22.34
N GLU A 172 -9.32 6.88 22.67
CA GLU A 172 -8.15 6.67 21.83
C GLU A 172 -7.09 5.90 22.64
N GLY A 173 -6.30 5.07 21.96
CA GLY A 173 -5.22 4.34 22.61
C GLY A 173 -4.46 3.41 21.68
N TRP A 174 -3.48 2.73 22.24
CA TRP A 174 -2.52 1.86 21.56
C TRP A 174 -2.92 0.40 21.68
N ILE A 175 -2.84 -0.34 20.58
CA ILE A 175 -3.09 -1.77 20.50
C ILE A 175 -2.11 -2.42 19.51
N ASP A 176 -1.80 -3.70 19.72
CA ASP A 176 -0.92 -4.45 18.83
C ASP A 176 -1.51 -4.62 17.43
N GLN A 177 -0.65 -4.50 16.41
CA GLN A 177 -1.06 -4.60 15.00
C GLN A 177 -1.66 -5.96 14.65
N ASP A 178 -1.10 -7.02 15.22
CA ASP A 178 -1.53 -8.39 14.98
C ASP A 178 -2.95 -8.68 15.50
N LEU A 179 -3.50 -7.80 16.34
CA LEU A 179 -4.89 -7.82 16.82
C LEU A 179 -5.86 -7.05 15.92
N ILE A 180 -5.42 -6.51 14.79
CA ILE A 180 -6.26 -5.64 13.95
C ILE A 180 -6.34 -6.20 12.53
N PHE A 181 -7.55 -6.51 12.06
CA PHE A 181 -7.79 -6.63 10.63
C PHE A 181 -8.01 -5.24 10.03
N GLY A 182 -7.17 -4.80 9.09
CA GLY A 182 -7.18 -3.44 8.55
C GLY A 182 -5.80 -2.78 8.46
N VAL A 183 -4.77 -3.50 8.89
CA VAL A 183 -3.36 -3.13 8.82
C VAL A 183 -2.54 -4.41 8.70
N TYR A 184 -1.39 -4.36 8.02
CA TYR A 184 -0.41 -5.45 8.05
C TYR A 184 0.54 -5.32 9.23
N ILE A 185 1.10 -6.45 9.64
CA ILE A 185 2.30 -6.48 10.50
C ILE A 185 3.41 -5.69 9.79
N ASP A 186 4.17 -4.92 10.55
CA ASP A 186 5.24 -4.02 10.08
C ASP A 186 4.75 -2.84 9.22
N GLU A 187 3.43 -2.63 9.08
CA GLU A 187 2.89 -1.48 8.34
C GLU A 187 3.03 -0.20 9.18
N VAL A 188 3.77 0.77 8.64
CA VAL A 188 3.90 2.11 9.23
C VAL A 188 2.84 3.02 8.62
N ILE A 189 2.04 3.65 9.48
CA ILE A 189 1.05 4.65 9.11
C ILE A 189 1.37 5.93 9.88
N VAL A 190 1.76 6.97 9.18
CA VAL A 190 2.07 8.27 9.80
C VAL A 190 0.77 9.07 9.97
N LEU A 191 0.61 9.72 11.12
CA LEU A 191 -0.50 10.66 11.37
C LEU A 191 -0.50 11.71 10.25
N ARG A 192 -1.65 11.90 9.60
CA ARG A 192 -1.87 13.04 8.70
C ARG A 192 -2.35 14.20 9.57
N GLU A 193 -1.55 15.26 9.65
CA GLU A 193 -1.91 16.55 10.27
C GLU A 193 -3.10 17.22 9.57
#